data_AF-A0A958AUB8-F1
#
_entry.id   AF-A0A958AUB8-F1
#
_cell.length_a   1.000
_cell.length_b   1.000
_cell.length_c   1.000
_cell.angle_alpha   90.00
_cell.angle_beta   90.00
_cell.angle_gamma   90.00
#
_symmetry.space_group_name_H-M   'P 1'
#
loop_
_entity.id
_entity.type
_entity.pdbx_description
1 polymer ?
#
loop_
_entity_poly.entity_id
_entity_poly.type
_entity_poly.pdbx_seq_one_letter_code
_entity_poly.pdbx_strand_id
1 'polypeptide(L)'
;MPNRYNLKNIRMFLTEGFSDSELRSFCFDHPEFEPVYHQLSESSGKSEIVRHLVEHAYGKELFDFLLAWAEEKNSSKYKKHQPYSTPDSSISNDDYKSDKRTNDNLIESVITSPAPLFDLGEFMGSGGAIKI
;
A
#
# COMPACT_ATOMS: atom_id res chain seq x y z
N MET A 1 3.29 24.37 -13.59
CA MET A 1 2.94 24.95 -12.28
C MET A 1 4.04 24.56 -11.30
N PRO A 2 4.73 25.49 -10.61
CA PRO A 2 5.74 25.14 -9.62
C PRO A 2 5.11 24.26 -8.53
N ASN A 3 5.75 23.14 -8.23
CA ASN A 3 5.23 22.08 -7.38
C ASN A 3 5.23 22.54 -5.90
N ARG A 4 4.14 23.19 -5.48
CA ARG A 4 3.97 23.75 -4.11
C ARG A 4 4.07 22.69 -3.01
N TYR A 5 3.77 21.44 -3.36
CA TYR A 5 3.69 20.33 -2.43
C TYR A 5 4.88 19.39 -2.59
N ASN A 6 5.54 19.06 -1.49
CA ASN A 6 6.56 18.03 -1.48
C ASN A 6 5.90 16.66 -1.25
N LEU A 7 5.58 15.96 -2.35
CA LEU A 7 4.89 14.67 -2.31
C LEU A 7 5.62 13.63 -1.44
N LYS A 8 6.95 13.68 -1.38
CA LYS A 8 7.75 12.76 -0.54
C LYS A 8 7.48 13.03 0.95
N ASN A 9 7.51 14.28 1.36
CA ASN A 9 7.22 14.67 2.75
C ASN A 9 5.77 14.37 3.12
N ILE A 10 4.82 14.61 2.22
CA ILE A 10 3.40 14.31 2.44
C ILE A 10 3.19 12.81 2.61
N ARG A 11 3.80 11.97 1.77
CA ARG A 11 3.73 10.51 1.91
C ARG A 11 4.32 10.03 3.24
N MET A 12 5.49 10.54 3.62
CA MET A 12 6.10 10.22 4.93
C MET A 12 5.20 10.63 6.08
N PHE A 13 4.69 11.87 6.05
CA PHE A 13 3.82 12.41 7.09
C PHE A 13 2.54 11.59 7.24
N LEU A 14 1.88 11.19 6.14
CA LEU A 14 0.69 10.35 6.22
C LEU A 14 1.01 8.93 6.72
N THR A 15 2.14 8.38 6.31
CA THR A 15 2.57 7.02 6.69
C THR A 15 2.99 6.92 8.16
N GLU A 16 3.67 7.94 8.69
CA GLU A 16 4.13 7.99 10.09
C GLU A 16 3.08 8.63 11.02
N GLY A 17 2.21 9.48 10.46
CA GLY A 17 1.19 10.24 11.17
C GLY A 17 -0.01 9.42 11.58
N PHE A 18 -0.42 8.49 10.72
CA PHE A 18 -1.71 7.81 10.80
C PHE A 18 -1.59 6.29 10.66
N SER A 19 -2.53 5.59 11.27
CA SER A 19 -2.73 4.15 11.06
C SER A 19 -3.47 3.86 9.75
N ASP A 20 -3.40 2.62 9.26
CA ASP A 20 -4.17 2.18 8.09
C ASP A 20 -5.68 2.38 8.29
N SER A 21 -6.17 2.14 9.50
CA SER A 21 -7.59 2.22 9.84
C SER A 21 -8.09 3.67 9.86
N GLU A 22 -7.26 4.61 10.33
CA GLU A 22 -7.57 6.04 10.27
C GLU A 22 -7.63 6.55 8.83
N LEU A 23 -6.69 6.12 7.99
CA LEU A 23 -6.68 6.50 6.56
C LEU A 23 -7.89 5.93 5.82
N ARG A 24 -8.29 4.69 6.11
CA ARG A 24 -9.53 4.11 5.57
C ARG A 24 -10.76 4.84 6.05
N SER A 25 -10.81 5.20 7.33
CA SER A 25 -11.92 5.97 7.91
C SER A 25 -12.03 7.35 7.26
N PHE A 26 -10.90 8.02 7.00
CA PHE A 26 -10.87 9.28 6.26
C PHE A 26 -11.45 9.14 4.85
N CYS A 27 -11.05 8.12 4.09
CA CYS A 27 -11.59 7.90 2.75
C CYS A 27 -13.10 7.57 2.75
N PHE A 28 -13.62 7.05 3.87
CA PHE A 28 -15.05 6.77 4.04
C PHE A 28 -15.84 8.02 4.48
N ASP A 29 -15.29 8.84 5.36
CA ASP A 29 -15.95 10.04 5.90
C ASP A 29 -16.04 11.17 4.86
N HIS A 30 -15.06 11.23 3.94
CA HIS A 30 -14.98 12.27 2.93
C HIS A 30 -15.37 11.76 1.53
N PRO A 31 -16.54 12.18 0.98
CA PRO A 31 -17.03 11.69 -0.30
C PRO A 31 -16.09 12.00 -1.49
N GLU A 32 -15.25 13.02 -1.37
CA GLU A 32 -14.24 13.38 -2.37
C GLU A 32 -13.19 12.28 -2.57
N PHE A 33 -12.97 11.46 -1.52
CA PHE A 33 -12.04 10.34 -1.46
C PHE A 33 -12.72 8.96 -1.50
N GLU A 34 -14.05 8.90 -1.56
CA GLU A 34 -14.81 7.68 -1.79
C GLU A 34 -14.27 6.81 -2.94
N PRO A 35 -13.93 7.34 -4.14
CA PRO A 35 -13.39 6.50 -5.22
C PRO A 35 -12.05 5.85 -4.87
N VAL A 36 -11.27 6.44 -3.96
CA VAL A 36 -10.05 5.81 -3.45
C VAL A 36 -10.42 4.64 -2.56
N TYR A 37 -11.40 4.81 -1.67
CA TYR A 37 -11.88 3.72 -0.80
C TYR A 37 -12.32 2.49 -1.61
N HIS A 38 -13.08 2.68 -2.69
CA HIS A 38 -13.53 1.59 -3.57
C HIS A 38 -12.39 0.89 -4.32
N GLN A 39 -11.27 1.57 -4.55
CA GLN A 39 -10.08 0.99 -5.19
C GLN A 39 -9.19 0.23 -4.21
N LEU A 40 -9.34 0.45 -2.90
CA LEU A 40 -8.55 -0.21 -1.88
C LEU A 40 -9.10 -1.59 -1.58
N SER A 41 -8.27 -2.61 -1.75
CA SER A 41 -8.57 -3.95 -1.29
C SER A 41 -8.52 -4.01 0.25
N GLU A 42 -9.26 -4.92 0.88
CA GLU A 42 -9.10 -5.20 2.32
C GLU A 42 -7.68 -5.62 2.69
N SER A 43 -6.95 -6.22 1.75
CA SER A 43 -5.54 -6.61 1.90
C SER A 43 -4.54 -5.48 1.59
N SER A 44 -4.99 -4.30 1.17
CA SER A 44 -4.10 -3.19 0.84
C SER A 44 -3.40 -2.66 2.09
N GLY A 45 -2.07 -2.75 2.09
CA GLY A 45 -1.23 -2.22 3.16
C GLY A 45 -1.23 -0.70 3.21
N LYS A 46 -0.85 -0.14 4.36
CA LYS A 46 -0.80 1.31 4.62
C LYS A 46 -0.11 2.11 3.51
N SER A 47 1.03 1.64 3.02
CA SER A 47 1.79 2.32 1.97
C SER A 47 1.01 2.45 0.65
N GLU A 48 0.21 1.44 0.31
CA GLU A 48 -0.64 1.46 -0.88
C GLU A 48 -1.80 2.46 -0.70
N ILE A 49 -2.42 2.47 0.50
CA ILE A 49 -3.48 3.42 0.86
C ILE A 49 -2.99 4.86 0.70
N VAL A 50 -1.84 5.18 1.29
CA VAL A 50 -1.22 6.51 1.19
C VAL A 50 -0.90 6.87 -0.26
N ARG A 51 -0.40 5.92 -1.04
CA ARG A 51 -0.08 6.14 -2.45
C ARG A 51 -1.33 6.54 -3.24
N HIS A 52 -2.41 5.76 -3.15
CA HIS A 52 -3.66 6.07 -3.86
C HIS A 52 -4.28 7.40 -3.43
N LEU A 53 -4.25 7.71 -2.12
CA LEU A 53 -4.68 9.00 -1.58
C LEU A 53 -3.93 10.16 -2.22
N VAL A 54 -2.60 10.07 -2.29
CA VAL A 54 -1.74 11.12 -2.84
C VAL A 54 -1.92 11.24 -4.36
N GLU A 55 -2.06 10.13 -5.10
CA GLU A 55 -2.32 10.16 -6.54
C GLU A 55 -3.68 10.81 -6.85
N HIS A 56 -4.71 10.48 -6.09
CA HIS A 56 -6.05 11.06 -6.25
C HIS A 56 -6.10 12.54 -5.86
N ALA A 57 -5.46 12.91 -4.75
CA ALA A 57 -5.36 14.30 -4.32
C ALA A 57 -4.59 15.15 -5.35
N TYR A 58 -3.58 14.58 -6.01
CA TYR A 58 -2.85 15.24 -7.09
C TYR A 58 -3.71 15.45 -8.34
N GLY A 59 -4.50 14.44 -8.74
CA GLY A 59 -5.38 14.56 -9.90
C GLY A 59 -6.54 15.53 -9.73
N LYS A 60 -7.00 15.77 -8.49
CA LYS A 60 -8.16 16.61 -8.17
C LYS A 60 -7.83 17.90 -7.41
N GLU A 61 -6.56 18.22 -7.21
CA GLU A 61 -6.11 19.37 -6.42
C GLU A 61 -6.66 19.40 -4.97
N LEU A 62 -6.87 18.21 -4.37
CA LEU A 62 -7.43 18.06 -3.02
C LEU A 62 -6.34 18.03 -1.92
N PHE A 63 -5.11 18.44 -2.23
CA PHE A 63 -4.02 18.44 -1.25
C PHE A 63 -4.27 19.40 -0.09
N ASP A 64 -4.85 20.57 -0.35
CA ASP A 64 -5.16 21.53 0.72
C ASP A 64 -6.16 20.93 1.72
N PHE A 65 -7.15 20.18 1.21
CA PHE A 65 -8.12 19.50 2.05
C PHE A 65 -7.48 18.37 2.87
N LEU A 66 -6.68 17.52 2.23
CA LEU A 66 -5.96 16.43 2.87
C LEU A 66 -5.00 16.94 3.97
N LEU A 67 -4.30 18.02 3.68
CA LEU A 67 -3.35 18.64 4.61
C LEU A 67 -4.07 19.35 5.76
N ALA A 68 -5.18 20.04 5.50
CA ALA A 68 -5.98 20.68 6.54
C ALA A 68 -6.53 19.66 7.54
N TRP A 69 -7.09 18.55 7.04
CA TRP A 69 -7.54 17.45 7.90
C TRP A 69 -6.39 16.86 8.73
N ALA A 70 -5.25 16.63 8.08
CA ALA A 70 -4.11 16.02 8.76
C ALA A 70 -3.45 16.98 9.77
N GLU A 71 -3.51 18.29 9.54
CA GLU A 71 -3.12 19.33 10.49
C GLU A 71 -4.04 19.35 11.71
N GLU A 72 -5.36 19.24 11.50
CA GLU A 72 -6.36 19.20 12.58
C GLU A 72 -6.15 17.98 13.49
N LYS A 73 -5.92 16.81 12.89
CA LYS A 73 -5.68 15.57 13.65
C LYS A 73 -4.31 15.50 14.31
N ASN A 74 -3.27 16.05 13.68
CA ASN A 74 -1.90 15.83 14.13
C ASN A 74 -0.97 17.05 13.90
N SER A 75 -1.34 18.19 14.48
CA SER A 75 -0.63 19.47 14.30
C SER A 75 0.84 19.43 14.74
N SER A 76 1.18 18.58 15.71
CA SER A 76 2.56 18.38 16.19
C SER A 76 3.48 17.77 15.14
N LYS A 77 2.99 16.79 14.38
CA LYS A 77 3.75 16.14 13.30
C LYS A 77 3.76 17.00 12.02
N TYR A 78 2.69 17.75 11.78
CA TYR A 78 2.60 18.69 10.64
C TYR A 78 3.76 19.69 10.62
N LYS A 79 4.04 20.33 11.78
CA LYS A 79 5.18 21.26 11.94
C LYS A 79 6.54 20.60 11.70
N LYS A 80 6.66 19.30 11.98
CA LYS A 80 7.92 18.55 11.84
C LYS A 80 8.25 18.22 10.38
N HIS A 81 7.25 17.86 9.58
CA HIS A 81 7.47 17.38 8.22
C HIS A 81 7.46 18.47 7.14
N GLN A 82 6.94 19.67 7.44
CA GLN A 82 6.88 20.82 6.51
C GLN A 82 6.46 20.40 5.08
N PRO A 83 5.17 20.14 4.85
CA PRO A 83 4.68 19.60 3.57
C PRO A 83 4.80 20.56 2.38
N TYR A 84 5.09 21.83 2.63
CA TYR A 84 5.31 22.85 1.61
C TYR A 84 6.75 22.85 1.12
N SER A 85 6.94 22.86 -0.21
CA SER A 85 8.24 23.10 -0.81
C SER A 85 8.60 24.58 -0.61
N THR A 86 9.57 24.88 0.25
CA THR A 86 10.26 26.17 0.17
C THR A 86 10.94 26.25 -1.19
N PRO A 87 10.71 27.30 -1.99
CA PRO A 87 11.31 27.42 -3.33
C PRO A 87 12.85 27.53 -3.32
N ASP A 88 13.49 27.46 -2.15
CA ASP A 88 14.92 27.63 -1.94
C ASP A 88 15.65 26.35 -1.47
N SER A 89 14.97 25.20 -1.36
CA SER A 89 15.65 23.95 -0.98
C SER A 89 16.21 23.26 -2.22
N SER A 90 17.37 23.77 -2.63
CA SER A 90 18.28 23.13 -3.55
C SER A 90 18.44 21.65 -3.23
N ILE A 91 17.98 20.86 -4.18
CA ILE A 91 18.22 19.43 -4.40
C ILE A 91 19.61 19.02 -3.88
N SER A 92 19.66 18.26 -2.78
CA SER A 92 20.76 17.32 -2.52
C SER A 92 20.32 15.95 -3.04
N ASN A 93 20.49 15.77 -4.35
CA ASN A 93 20.43 14.48 -5.01
C ASN A 93 21.77 13.78 -4.79
N ASP A 94 21.97 13.10 -3.67
CA ASP A 94 22.99 12.06 -3.57
C ASP A 94 22.55 11.07 -2.48
N ASP A 95 22.75 9.77 -2.72
CA ASP A 95 22.57 8.66 -1.78
C ASP A 95 21.20 7.92 -1.71
N TYR A 96 20.52 7.74 -2.85
CA TYR A 96 19.76 6.49 -3.04
C TYR A 96 20.59 5.52 -3.89
N LYS A 97 21.45 4.78 -3.20
CA LYS A 97 22.22 3.66 -3.74
C LYS A 97 21.25 2.53 -4.12
N SER A 98 20.92 2.48 -5.40
CA SER A 98 20.29 1.35 -6.06
C SER A 98 21.09 0.07 -5.80
N ASP A 99 20.38 -0.97 -5.38
CA ASP A 99 20.61 -2.38 -5.66
C ASP A 99 21.93 -3.04 -5.23
N LYS A 100 21.80 -3.90 -4.21
CA LYS A 100 22.21 -5.31 -4.29
C LYS A 100 21.62 -6.11 -3.12
N ARG A 101 20.38 -6.56 -3.27
CA ARG A 101 19.91 -7.80 -2.60
C ARG A 101 19.92 -8.92 -3.63
N THR A 102 21.12 -9.37 -3.96
CA THR A 102 21.34 -10.70 -4.52
C THR A 102 21.41 -11.62 -3.31
N ASN A 103 20.27 -12.19 -2.91
CA ASN A 103 20.19 -13.19 -1.86
C ASN A 103 19.99 -14.55 -2.52
N ASP A 104 20.97 -14.95 -3.33
CA ASP A 104 21.17 -16.33 -3.76
C ASP A 104 21.75 -17.10 -2.57
N ASN A 105 20.90 -17.39 -1.58
CA ASN A 105 21.27 -18.33 -0.53
C ASN A 105 20.90 -19.74 -0.98
N LEU A 106 21.93 -20.43 -1.45
CA LEU A 106 22.12 -21.88 -1.45
C LEU A 106 21.21 -22.61 -0.46
N ILE A 107 20.29 -23.41 -1.00
CA ILE A 107 19.90 -24.66 -0.34
C ILE A 107 20.26 -25.78 -1.31
N GLU A 108 21.55 -26.11 -1.28
CA GLU A 108 22.06 -27.36 -1.80
C GLU A 108 21.86 -28.42 -0.71
N SER A 109 20.87 -29.28 -0.87
CA SER A 109 20.86 -30.59 -0.21
C SER A 109 20.11 -31.59 -1.06
N VAL A 110 20.90 -32.28 -1.88
CA VAL A 110 20.63 -33.59 -2.46
C VAL A 110 20.16 -34.56 -1.37
N ILE A 111 18.98 -35.16 -1.59
CA ILE A 111 18.61 -36.52 -1.18
C ILE A 111 17.42 -36.90 -2.09
N THR A 112 17.66 -37.58 -3.22
CA THR A 112 17.59 -39.04 -3.37
C THR A 112 16.40 -39.65 -2.60
N SER A 113 15.30 -39.93 -3.30
CA SER A 113 14.80 -41.30 -3.47
C SER A 113 13.61 -41.36 -4.45
N PRO A 114 13.56 -42.36 -5.35
CA PRO A 114 12.48 -42.57 -6.31
C PRO A 114 11.21 -43.18 -5.68
N ALA A 115 10.10 -43.04 -6.42
CA ALA A 115 8.71 -43.37 -6.12
C ALA A 115 8.41 -44.71 -5.41
N PRO A 116 7.19 -44.83 -4.87
CA PRO A 116 6.35 -45.95 -5.29
C PRO A 116 5.08 -45.50 -6.02
N LEU A 117 4.94 -46.11 -7.19
CA LEU A 117 3.73 -46.30 -7.99
C LEU A 117 2.64 -46.95 -7.10
N PHE A 118 1.61 -46.19 -6.71
CA PHE A 118 0.40 -46.76 -6.11
C PHE A 118 -0.74 -46.71 -7.13
N ASP A 119 -0.85 -47.85 -7.80
CA ASP A 119 -2.05 -48.63 -8.15
C ASP A 119 -3.40 -47.89 -8.30
N LEU A 120 -3.93 -48.00 -9.53
CA LEU A 120 -5.31 -47.74 -9.91
C LEU A 120 -6.24 -48.80 -9.29
N GLY A 121 -6.83 -48.49 -8.13
CA GLY A 121 -7.91 -49.27 -7.54
C GLY A 121 -9.28 -48.68 -7.88
N GLU A 122 -10.01 -49.36 -8.76
CA GLU A 122 -11.46 -49.24 -8.95
C GLU A 122 -12.23 -49.09 -7.62
N PHE A 123 -13.17 -48.15 -7.57
CA PHE A 123 -14.38 -48.39 -6.78
C PHE A 123 -15.60 -47.79 -7.48
N MET A 124 -16.28 -48.63 -8.25
CA MET A 124 -17.67 -48.42 -8.63
C MET A 124 -18.53 -48.44 -7.37
N GLY A 125 -19.15 -47.31 -7.04
CA GLY A 125 -20.22 -47.20 -6.05
C GLY A 125 -21.53 -46.98 -6.77
N SER A 126 -22.35 -48.03 -6.80
CA SER A 126 -23.61 -48.19 -7.51
C SER A 126 -24.72 -47.20 -7.13
N GLY A 127 -25.68 -47.09 -8.05
CA GLY A 127 -26.79 -46.13 -8.04
C GLY A 127 -27.74 -46.17 -6.85
N GLY A 128 -28.42 -45.05 -6.68
CA GLY A 128 -29.61 -44.90 -5.85
C GLY A 128 -30.55 -43.88 -6.50
N ALA A 129 -31.48 -44.38 -7.31
CA ALA A 129 -32.63 -43.60 -7.76
C ALA A 129 -33.57 -43.39 -6.56
N ILE A 130 -33.92 -42.14 -6.27
CA ILE A 130 -35.07 -41.83 -5.42
C ILE A 130 -36.07 -41.08 -6.29
N LYS A 131 -37.13 -41.80 -6.69
CA LYS A 131 -38.43 -41.24 -7.04
C LYS A 131 -39.21 -41.08 -5.76
N ILE A 132 -39.71 -39.87 -5.50
CA ILE A 132 -41.09 -39.62 -5.03
C ILE A 132 -41.56 -38.32 -5.68
#